data_AF-A0A9D1EZU5-F1
#
_entry.id   AF-A0A9D1EZU5-F1
#
_cell.length_a   1.000
_cell.length_b   1.000
_cell.length_c   1.000
_cell.angle_alpha   90.00
_cell.angle_beta   90.00
_cell.angle_gamma   90.00
#
_symmetry.space_group_name_H-M   'P 1'
#
loop_
_entity.id
_entity.type
_entity.pdbx_description
1 polymer ?
#
loop_
_entity_poly.entity_id
_entity_poly.type
_entity_poly.pdbx_seq_one_letter_code
_entity_poly.pdbx_strand_id
1 'polypeptide(L)' 'MKAVIYARFSSEKQNEASIEGQLRECLEYANFNNIEVIGNYIDRAQSAKTDNRPNFQKMIKD' A
#
# COMPACT_ATOMS: atom_id res chain seq x y z
N MET A 1 -15.61 7.12 -7.30
CA MET A 1 -15.51 6.21 -6.13
C MET A 1 -14.27 6.61 -5.34
N LYS A 2 -14.24 6.51 -4.01
CA LYS A 2 -13.03 6.82 -3.21
C LYS A 2 -12.34 5.54 -2.75
N ALA A 3 -11.01 5.53 -2.74
CA ALA A 3 -10.21 4.39 -2.29
C ALA A 3 -8.91 4.84 -1.60
N VAL A 4 -8.26 3.90 -0.93
CA VAL A 4 -6.91 4.04 -0.36
C VAL A 4 -6.01 2.96 -0.94
N ILE A 5 -4.71 3.22 -1.03
CA ILE A 5 -3.72 2.22 -1.45
C ILE A 5 -2.97 1.72 -0.22
N TYR A 6 -2.88 0.40 -0.06
CA TYR A 6 -2.00 -0.23 0.92
C TYR A 6 -0.89 -1.00 0.20
N ALA A 7 0.36 -0.58 0.40
CA ALA A 7 1.54 -1.19 -0.21
C ALA A 7 2.46 -1.79 0.85
N ARG A 8 3.06 -2.95 0.56
CA ARG A 8 3.99 -3.60 1.49
C ARG A 8 5.02 -4.49 0.79
N PHE A 9 6.09 -4.83 1.52
CA PHE A 9 7.01 -5.89 1.15
C PHE A 9 7.50 -6.67 2.38
N SER A 10 7.85 -7.94 2.21
CA SER A 10 8.02 -8.88 3.33
C SER A 10 9.45 -9.06 3.82
N SER A 11 10.46 -8.59 3.09
CA SER A 11 11.87 -8.75 3.47
C SER A 11 12.74 -7.60 2.95
N GLU A 12 13.80 -7.25 3.68
CA GLU A 12 14.78 -6.21 3.31
C GLU A 12 15.51 -6.48 1.99
N LYS A 13 15.46 -7.73 1.50
CA LYS A 13 15.99 -8.10 0.18
C LYS A 13 15.12 -7.57 -0.97
N GLN A 14 13.95 -7.01 -0.69
CA GLN A 14 13.12 -6.30 -1.66
C GLN A 14 13.45 -4.81 -1.58
N ASN A 15 13.99 -4.26 -2.68
CA ASN A 15 14.37 -2.86 -2.81
C ASN A 15 13.15 -1.93 -2.58
N GLU A 16 13.39 -0.71 -2.11
CA GLU A 16 12.38 0.35 -1.97
C GLU A 16 11.60 0.59 -3.28
N ALA A 17 12.24 0.32 -4.42
CA ALA A 17 11.63 0.30 -5.75
C ALA A 17 10.35 -0.56 -5.84
N SER A 18 10.19 -1.57 -4.97
CA SER A 18 8.99 -2.41 -4.92
C SER A 18 7.75 -1.68 -4.43
N ILE A 19 7.89 -0.67 -3.55
CA ILE A 19 6.74 0.14 -3.10
C ILE A 19 6.36 1.15 -4.17
N GLU A 20 7.34 1.86 -4.74
CA GLU A 20 7.08 2.84 -5.80
C GLU A 20 6.41 2.19 -7.02
N GLY A 21 6.83 0.98 -7.38
CA GLY A 21 6.17 0.19 -8.43
C GLY A 21 4.72 -0.14 -8.10
N GLN A 22 4.45 -0.62 -6.87
CA GLN A 22 3.09 -0.91 -6.41
C GLN A 22 2.19 0.33 -6.43
N LEU A 23 2.69 1.45 -5.92
CA LEU A 23 1.95 2.71 -5.90
C LEU A 23 1.63 3.18 -7.32
N ARG A 24 2.60 3.14 -8.23
CA ARG A 24 2.40 3.51 -9.63
C ARG A 24 1.31 2.66 -10.28
N GLU A 25 1.39 1.33 -10.18
CA GLU A 25 0.40 0.43 -10.78
C GLU A 25 -1.01 0.64 -10.19
N CYS A 26 -1.12 0.78 -8.87
CA CYS A 26 -2.40 1.06 -8.22
C CYS A 26 -2.97 2.42 -8.60
N LEU A 27 -2.14 3.46 -8.76
CA LEU A 27 -2.56 4.79 -9.18
C LEU A 27 -3.01 4.79 -10.65
N GLU A 28 -2.28 4.09 -11.54
CA GLU A 28 -2.67 3.93 -12.94
C GLU A 28 -4.03 3.22 -13.06
N TYR A 29 -4.23 2.15 -12.30
CA TYR A 29 -5.52 1.45 -12.22
C TYR A 29 -6.63 2.37 -11.69
N ALA A 30 -6.37 3.09 -10.60
CA ALA A 30 -7.36 3.98 -10.00
C ALA A 30 -7.77 5.09 -10.98
N ASN A 31 -6.81 5.70 -11.66
CA ASN A 31 -7.05 6.72 -12.67
C ASN A 31 -7.89 6.19 -13.83
N PHE A 32 -7.52 5.04 -14.40
CA PHE A 32 -8.27 4.39 -15.49
C PHE A 32 -9.74 4.13 -15.12
N ASN A 33 -10.00 3.81 -13.85
CA ASN A 33 -11.33 3.47 -13.35
C ASN A 33 -12.09 4.64 -12.69
N ASN A 34 -11.60 5.88 -12.78
CA ASN A 34 -12.18 7.06 -12.12
C ASN A 34 -12.36 6.85 -10.59
N ILE A 35 -11.36 6.21 -9.97
CA ILE A 35 -11.24 6.02 -8.52
C ILE A 35 -10.34 7.11 -7.97
N GLU A 36 -10.86 7.90 -7.03
CA GLU A 36 -10.12 8.92 -6.30
C GLU A 36 -9.35 8.27 -5.15
N VAL A 37 -8.02 8.30 -5.22
CA VAL A 37 -7.16 7.80 -4.14
C VAL A 37 -6.98 8.92 -3.10
N ILE A 38 -7.50 8.69 -1.89
CA ILE A 38 -7.52 9.68 -0.80
C ILE A 38 -6.41 9.47 0.24
N GLY A 39 -5.62 8.40 0.11
CA GLY A 39 -4.53 8.11 1.03
C GLY A 39 -3.76 6.85 0.67
N ASN A 40 -2.52 6.80 1.14
CA ASN A 40 -1.60 5.67 0.96
C ASN A 40 -1.06 5.21 2.32
N TYR A 41 -1.01 3.90 2.52
CA TYR A 41 -0.54 3.24 3.74
C TYR A 41 0.57 2.26 3.37
N ILE A 42 1.74 2.36 4.02
CA ILE A 42 2.95 1.65 3.57
C ILE A 42 3.61 0.91 4.74
N ASP A 43 3.72 -0.41 4.66
CA ASP A 43 4.52 -1.20 5.61
C ASP A 43 5.76 -1.81 4.93
N ARG A 44 6.96 -1.39 5.36
CA ARG A 44 8.25 -1.85 4.83
C ARG A 44 8.81 -3.00 5.67
N ALA A 45 9.44 -3.98 5.01
CA ALA A 45 10.12 -5.12 5.63
C ALA A 45 9.27 -5.88 6.68
N GLN A 46 7.96 -5.98 6.45
CA GLN A 46 7.03 -6.55 7.44
C GLN A 46 6.35 -7.81 6.91
N SER A 47 6.47 -8.89 7.68
CA SER A 47 5.84 -10.16 7.35
C SER A 47 4.32 -10.09 7.50
N ALA A 48 3.58 -10.71 6.58
CA ALA A 48 2.13 -10.84 6.66
C ALA A 48 1.64 -11.95 7.62
N LYS A 49 2.53 -12.51 8.45
CA LYS A 49 2.18 -13.58 9.42
C LYS A 49 1.22 -13.10 10.51
N THR A 50 1.22 -11.80 10.81
CA THR A 50 0.30 -11.19 11.78
C THR A 50 -0.26 -9.88 11.22
N ASP A 51 -1.29 -9.36 11.86
CA ASP A 51 -1.85 -8.03 11.62
C ASP A 51 -1.11 -6.92 12.39
N ASN A 52 0.02 -7.22 13.06
CA ASN A 52 0.94 -6.25 13.66
C ASN A 52 1.69 -5.47 12.58
N ARG A 53 0.91 -4.65 11.87
CA ARG A 53 1.31 -3.90 10.69
C ARG A 53 0.82 -2.47 10.89
N PRO A 54 1.67 -1.53 11.34
CA PRO A 54 1.23 -0.22 11.83
C PRO A 54 0.38 0.55 10.82
N ASN A 55 0.76 0.56 9.54
CA ASN A 55 0.00 1.29 8.53
C ASN A 55 -1.26 0.53 8.12
N PHE A 56 -1.24 -0.80 8.12
CA PHE A 56 -2.46 -1.60 7.97
C PHE A 56 -3.45 -1.32 9.10
N GLN A 57 -3.01 -1.33 10.36
CA GLN A 57 -3.88 -1.05 11.51
C GLN A 57 -4.39 0.40 11.49
N LYS A 58 -3.56 1.36 11.06
CA LYS A 58 -3.99 2.75 10.85
C LYS A 58 -5.08 2.83 9.77
N MET A 59 -4.88 2.20 8.62
CA MET A 59 -5.85 2.16 7.53
C MET A 59 -7.22 1.62 7.95
N ILE A 60 -7.26 0.60 8.81
CA ILE A 60 -8.52 0.03 9.29
C ILE A 60 -9.27 0.95 10.27
N LYS A 61 -8.54 1.85 10.95
CA LYS A 61 -9.11 2.78 11.94
C LYS A 61 -9.57 4.10 11.32
N ASP A 62 -8.92 4.53 10.24
CA ASP A 62 -9.20 5.76 9.49
C ASP A 62 -10.44 5.58 8.58
#